data_AF-A0A5P5ZPK1-F1
#
_entry.id   AF-A0A5P5ZPK1-F1
#
_cell.length_a   1.000
_cell.length_b   1.000
_cell.length_c   1.000
_cell.angle_alpha   90.00
_cell.angle_beta   90.00
_cell.angle_gamma   90.00
#
_symmetry.space_group_name_H-M   'P 1'
#
loop_
_entity.id
_entity.type
_entity.pdbx_description
1 polymer ?
#
loop_
_entity_poly.entity_id
_entity_poly.type
_entity_poly.pdbx_seq_one_letter_code
_entity_poly.pdbx_strand_id
1 'polypeptide(L)'
;MREIEKLRERLEHYRNELENENYDAEQDVVDLELEVTEMMHQFDYQNDFNYKGKPTEFNALKAILQDIKKLKREFDFYDEQGERDMMFPNGDEEDFD
;
A
#
# COMPACT_ATOMS: atom_id res chain seq x y z
N MET A 1 -16.55 3.03 6.06
CA MET A 1 -16.26 1.71 6.68
C MET A 1 -16.42 0.54 5.71
N ARG A 2 -17.56 0.36 5.01
CA ARG A 2 -17.74 -0.77 4.07
C ARG A 2 -16.64 -0.93 3.01
N GLU A 3 -16.11 0.15 2.46
CA GLU A 3 -15.03 0.06 1.45
C GLU A 3 -13.72 -0.43 2.06
N ILE A 4 -13.37 0.02 3.28
CA ILE A 4 -12.17 -0.44 4.00
C ILE A 4 -12.27 -1.93 4.33
N GLU A 5 -13.46 -2.41 4.70
CA GLU A 5 -13.71 -3.83 4.95
C GLU A 5 -13.51 -4.66 3.68
N LYS A 6 -14.06 -4.22 2.53
CA LYS A 6 -13.85 -4.89 1.24
C LYS A 6 -12.38 -4.96 0.84
N LEU A 7 -11.59 -3.91 1.08
CA LEU A 7 -10.16 -3.91 0.78
C LEU A 7 -9.41 -4.93 1.63
N ARG A 8 -9.80 -5.11 2.89
CA ARG A 8 -9.25 -6.15 3.76
C ARG A 8 -9.61 -7.55 3.28
N GLU A 9 -10.87 -7.77 2.88
CA GLU A 9 -11.31 -9.04 2.32
C GLU A 9 -10.55 -9.38 1.03
N ARG A 10 -10.35 -8.40 0.14
CA ARG A 10 -9.54 -8.57 -1.08
C ARG A 10 -8.09 -8.91 -0.75
N LEU A 11 -7.48 -8.21 0.20
CA LEU A 11 -6.10 -8.49 0.64
C LEU A 11 -5.95 -9.91 1.18
N GLU A 12 -6.90 -10.36 2.01
CA GLU A 12 -6.91 -11.73 2.54
C GLU A 12 -7.13 -12.76 1.44
N HIS A 13 -8.00 -12.47 0.46
CA HIS A 13 -8.18 -13.32 -0.70
C HIS A 13 -6.89 -13.47 -1.50
N TYR A 14 -6.23 -12.37 -1.87
CA TYR A 14 -4.98 -12.43 -2.63
C TYR A 14 -3.85 -13.10 -1.87
N ARG A 15 -3.77 -12.92 -0.54
CA ARG A 15 -2.84 -13.69 0.28
C ARG A 15 -3.06 -15.19 0.11
N ASN A 16 -4.30 -15.65 0.21
CA ASN A 16 -4.61 -17.08 0.04
C ASN A 16 -4.25 -17.56 -1.38
N GLU A 17 -4.51 -16.76 -2.41
CA GLU A 17 -4.14 -17.12 -3.79
C GLU A 17 -2.62 -17.29 -3.93
N LEU A 18 -1.83 -16.34 -3.40
CA LEU A 18 -0.37 -16.41 -3.40
C LEU A 18 0.18 -17.58 -2.58
N GLU A 19 -0.43 -17.89 -1.42
CA GLU A 19 -0.10 -19.08 -0.62
C GLU A 19 -0.38 -20.40 -1.36
N ASN A 20 -1.30 -20.38 -2.33
CA ASN A 20 -1.60 -21.52 -3.21
C ASN A 20 -0.80 -21.49 -4.53
N GLU A 21 0.30 -20.73 -4.57
CA GLU A 21 1.18 -20.60 -5.74
C GLU A 21 0.48 -20.00 -6.99
N ASN A 22 -0.64 -19.28 -6.79
CA ASN A 22 -1.31 -18.54 -7.85
C ASN A 22 -0.69 -17.14 -8.02
N TYR A 23 0.43 -17.09 -8.73
CA TYR A 23 1.17 -15.85 -9.01
C TYR A 23 0.44 -14.89 -9.95
N ASP A 24 -0.66 -15.29 -10.60
CA ASP A 24 -1.50 -14.35 -11.35
C ASP A 24 -2.11 -13.27 -10.42
N ALA A 25 -2.24 -13.57 -9.12
CA ALA A 25 -2.71 -12.63 -8.11
C ALA A 25 -1.69 -11.51 -7.80
N GLU A 26 -0.45 -11.59 -8.29
CA GLU A 26 0.56 -10.54 -8.08
C GLU A 26 0.12 -9.20 -8.68
N GLN A 27 -0.38 -9.22 -9.92
CA GLN A 27 -0.88 -8.01 -10.56
C GLN A 27 -2.08 -7.44 -9.82
N ASP A 28 -2.98 -8.30 -9.32
CA ASP A 28 -4.14 -7.86 -8.54
C ASP A 28 -3.76 -7.18 -7.22
N VAL A 29 -2.68 -7.63 -6.58
CA VAL A 29 -2.13 -7.00 -5.36
C VAL A 29 -1.49 -5.65 -5.68
N VAL A 30 -0.80 -5.53 -6.82
CA VAL A 30 -0.27 -4.24 -7.30
C VAL A 30 -1.41 -3.25 -7.59
N ASP A 31 -2.46 -3.71 -8.26
CA ASP A 31 -3.63 -2.88 -8.55
C ASP A 31 -4.34 -2.46 -7.25
N LEU A 32 -4.42 -3.34 -6.26
CA LEU A 32 -4.95 -3.03 -4.93
C LEU A 32 -4.10 -1.96 -4.21
N GLU A 33 -2.77 -2.02 -4.33
CA GLU A 33 -1.86 -1.00 -3.77
C GLU A 33 -2.15 0.38 -4.37
N LEU A 34 -2.32 0.44 -5.69
CA LEU A 34 -2.62 1.67 -6.41
C LEU A 34 -3.97 2.24 -5.95
N GLU A 35 -5.01 1.40 -5.89
CA GLU A 35 -6.35 1.81 -5.46
C GLU A 35 -6.34 2.39 -4.04
N VAL A 36 -5.66 1.72 -3.10
CA VAL A 36 -5.53 2.20 -1.72
C VAL A 36 -4.79 3.54 -1.68
N THR A 37 -3.73 3.69 -2.48
CA THR A 37 -2.96 4.93 -2.57
C THR A 37 -3.80 6.08 -3.13
N GLU A 38 -4.54 5.84 -4.22
CA GLU A 38 -5.46 6.83 -4.80
C GLU A 38 -6.56 7.25 -3.82
N MET A 39 -7.15 6.29 -3.09
CA MET A 39 -8.10 6.60 -2.03
C MET A 39 -7.46 7.45 -0.94
N MET A 40 -6.25 7.12 -0.49
CA MET A 40 -5.53 7.93 0.49
C MET A 40 -5.34 9.36 0.01
N HIS A 41 -4.98 9.60 -1.25
CA HIS A 41 -4.88 10.95 -1.82
C HIS A 41 -6.22 11.70 -1.82
N GLN A 42 -7.34 11.01 -2.09
CA GLN A 42 -8.67 11.61 -2.01
C GLN A 42 -9.04 12.02 -0.58
N PHE A 43 -8.61 11.23 0.41
CA PHE A 43 -8.84 11.53 1.84
C PHE A 43 -7.80 12.49 2.43
N ASP A 44 -6.65 12.71 1.77
CA ASP A 44 -5.58 13.60 2.23
C ASP A 44 -6.05 15.05 2.32
N TYR A 45 -6.81 15.51 1.32
CA TYR A 45 -7.47 16.82 1.34
C TYR A 45 -8.52 16.98 2.46
N GLN A 46 -9.07 15.87 2.98
CA GLN A 46 -10.02 15.89 4.10
C GLN A 46 -9.34 15.84 5.47
N ASN A 47 -8.05 15.48 5.51
CA ASN A 47 -7.28 15.30 6.74
C ASN A 47 -6.78 16.63 7.34
N ASP A 48 -6.72 17.70 6.53
CA ASP A 48 -6.34 19.05 6.97
C ASP A 48 -7.28 19.61 8.07
N PHE A 49 -8.49 19.05 8.20
CA PHE A 49 -9.53 19.56 9.11
C PHE A 49 -9.90 18.66 10.30
N ASN A 50 -9.43 17.42 10.39
CA ASN A 50 -9.88 16.51 11.46
C ASN A 50 -8.99 16.57 12.72
N TYR A 51 -9.21 17.67 13.44
CA TYR A 51 -8.91 17.87 14.86
C TYR A 51 -9.32 16.64 15.71
N LYS A 52 -8.41 16.15 16.56
CA LYS A 52 -8.62 15.22 17.70
C LYS A 52 -8.64 13.71 17.40
N GLY A 53 -7.46 13.11 17.17
CA GLY A 53 -7.07 11.80 17.73
C GLY A 53 -7.97 10.57 17.48
N LYS A 54 -8.95 10.64 16.58
CA LYS A 54 -9.78 9.50 16.17
C LYS A 54 -9.13 8.79 14.99
N PRO A 55 -9.23 7.45 14.90
CA PRO A 55 -8.81 6.73 13.70
C PRO A 55 -9.66 7.21 12.52
N THR A 56 -9.04 7.93 11.59
CA THR A 56 -9.66 8.36 10.34
C THR A 56 -9.62 7.23 9.32
N GLU A 57 -10.46 7.31 8.29
CA GLU A 57 -10.41 6.46 7.10
C GLU A 57 -8.99 6.44 6.51
N PHE A 58 -8.29 7.58 6.52
CA PHE A 58 -6.89 7.67 6.13
C PHE A 58 -5.97 6.77 6.95
N ASN A 59 -6.10 6.74 8.28
CA ASN A 59 -5.29 5.86 9.13
C ASN A 59 -5.59 4.38 8.86
N ALA A 60 -6.84 4.04 8.57
CA ALA A 60 -7.23 2.68 8.22
C ALA A 60 -6.67 2.25 6.86
N LEU A 61 -6.71 3.14 5.85
CA LEU A 61 -6.09 2.91 4.54
C LEU A 61 -4.57 2.80 4.64
N LYS A 62 -3.93 3.65 5.45
CA LYS A 62 -2.49 3.57 5.73
C LYS A 62 -2.09 2.21 6.32
N ALA A 63 -2.91 1.66 7.22
CA ALA A 63 -2.67 0.33 7.77
C ALA A 63 -2.79 -0.76 6.69
N ILE A 64 -3.79 -0.70 5.82
CA ILE A 64 -3.96 -1.63 4.69
C ILE A 64 -2.77 -1.55 3.73
N LEU A 65 -2.31 -0.33 3.39
CA LEU A 65 -1.14 -0.14 2.55
C LEU A 65 0.12 -0.77 3.14
N GLN A 66 0.31 -0.65 4.46
CA GLN A 66 1.43 -1.32 5.14
C GLN A 66 1.32 -2.85 5.07
N ASP A 67 0.11 -3.39 5.16
CA ASP A 67 -0.10 -4.84 5.06
C ASP A 67 0.12 -5.35 3.62
N ILE A 68 -0.31 -4.59 2.60
CA ILE A 68 0.02 -4.87 1.19
C ILE A 68 1.54 -4.91 0.96
N LYS A 69 2.27 -3.91 1.46
CA LYS A 69 3.74 -3.87 1.32
C LYS A 69 4.44 -5.05 1.99
N LYS A 70 3.95 -5.49 3.15
CA LYS A 70 4.46 -6.70 3.81
C LYS A 70 4.19 -7.94 2.98
N LEU A 71 2.97 -8.08 2.42
CA LEU A 71 2.61 -9.19 1.56
C LEU A 71 3.53 -9.26 0.33
N LYS A 72 3.69 -8.14 -0.38
CA LYS A 72 4.61 -8.03 -1.53
C LYS A 72 6.03 -8.47 -1.18
N ARG A 73 6.53 -8.12 0.01
CA ARG A 73 7.84 -8.54 0.51
C ARG A 73 7.89 -10.02 0.92
N GLU A 74 6.82 -10.56 1.48
CA GLU A 74 6.73 -11.97 1.90
C GLU A 74 6.76 -12.92 0.70
N PHE A 75 6.17 -12.49 -0.42
CA PHE A 75 6.11 -13.24 -1.67
C PHE A 75 7.14 -12.78 -2.73
N ASP A 76 8.15 -11.99 -2.32
CA ASP A 76 9.24 -11.52 -3.19
C ASP A 76 8.77 -10.90 -4.52
N PHE A 77 7.71 -10.08 -4.47
CA PHE A 77 7.23 -9.34 -5.63
C PHE A 77 8.37 -8.50 -6.21
N TYR A 78 8.45 -8.44 -7.54
CA TYR A 78 9.39 -7.56 -8.20
C TYR A 78 9.08 -6.09 -7.86
N ASP A 79 10.00 -5.43 -7.16
CA ASP A 79 9.89 -4.04 -6.73
C ASP A 79 11.02 -3.20 -7.33
N GLU A 80 10.78 -2.65 -8.53
CA GLU A 80 11.75 -1.74 -9.19
C GLU A 80 12.09 -0.53 -8.32
N GLN A 81 11.17 -0.06 -7.47
CA GLN A 81 11.39 1.07 -6.57
C GLN A 81 12.19 0.64 -5.33
N GLY A 82 11.90 -0.53 -4.76
CA GLY A 82 12.69 -1.12 -3.68
C GLY A 82 14.14 -1.39 -4.08
N GLU A 83 14.38 -1.87 -5.31
CA GLU A 83 15.72 -1.99 -5.89
C GLU A 83 16.39 -0.61 -6.07
N ARG A 84 15.64 0.38 -6.56
CA ARG A 84 16.16 1.74 -6.74
C ARG A 84 16.48 2.44 -5.41
N ASP A 85 15.67 2.27 -4.38
CA ASP A 85 15.92 2.78 -3.01
C ASP A 85 17.09 2.04 -2.34
N MET A 86 17.30 0.75 -2.64
CA MET A 86 18.51 0.02 -2.20
C MET A 86 19.77 0.49 -2.93
N MET A 87 19.66 0.89 -4.20
CA MET A 87 20.77 1.48 -4.96
C MET A 87 21.04 2.95 -4.58
N PHE A 88 20.01 3.67 -4.14
CA PHE A 88 20.08 5.09 -3.77
C PHE A 88 19.37 5.36 -2.42
N PRO A 89 19.89 4.82 -1.30
CA PRO A 89 19.26 4.95 0.03
C PRO A 89 19.25 6.38 0.58
N ASN A 90 20.01 7.30 -0.04
CA ASN A 90 20.02 8.73 0.23
C ASN A 90 19.36 9.50 -0.93
N GLY A 91 18.15 9.09 -1.32
CA GLY A 91 17.45 9.52 -2.53
C GLY A 91 17.73 10.95 -2.95
N ASP A 92 18.25 11.13 -4.18
CA ASP A 92 18.46 12.41 -4.87
C ASP A 92 18.86 13.60 -3.96
N GLU A 93 19.75 13.41 -2.97
CA GLU A 93 20.49 14.49 -2.32
C GLU A 93 21.78 14.80 -3.11
N GLU A 94 21.71 14.82 -4.45
CA GLU A 94 22.69 15.59 -5.22
C GLU A 94 22.31 17.06 -5.10
N ASP A 95 22.92 17.69 -4.09
CA ASP A 95 23.17 19.12 -3.93
C ASP A 95 22.84 19.95 -5.19
N PHE A 96 21.64 20.56 -5.20
CA PHE A 96 21.45 21.81 -5.95
C PHE A 96 22.10 22.94 -5.13
N ASP A 97 23.41 23.10 -5.29
CA ASP A 97 24.19 24.29 -4.91
C ASP A 97 24.05 25.39 -6.00
#